data_AF-L9Z9N9-F1
#
_entry.id   AF-L9Z9N9-F1
#
_cell.length_a   1.000
_cell.length_b   1.000
_cell.length_c   1.000
_cell.angle_alpha   90.00
_cell.angle_beta   90.00
_cell.angle_gamma   90.00
#
_symmetry.space_group_name_H-M   'P 1'
#
loop_
_entity.id
_entity.type
_entity.pdbx_description
1 polymer ?
#
loop_
_entity_poly.entity_id
_entity_poly.type
_entity_poly.pdbx_seq_one_letter_code
_entity_poly.pdbx_strand_id
1 'polypeptide(L)'
;MRDVEDPTTFDDGTYEGLSPRDQDRFEEEFDDKLGEFSEDAIEMELRSEYDHQKEHLDLLKAACAAFHPEDGAAKSDSDFKLVGVNPLAGTRQTPVDVAAIRPEYNCVYVLLICCEIGGERRDEWVENVNSVHRYFDSQETRQQIKEKLEINTRELDIGYISLTREDDTTGMDFSILDRNCDVSPYAVWECETGDKWLRHVEGSFVHSDLRDAFQDEIDYSRREDPLDYAVGSHSVFPLEEIVYRIVKENTEFNADDEDEFDHSTFVEHYNDGLQVFCRQENRDSLIENQTEAILHDGLAANILTDDHNDLNTDKDYRVVYSGSRGPRHARSAVKRRFFENMPAYEKGRRAFDLTKDKFEPETNLGDYQ
;
A
#
# COMPACT_ATOMS: atom_id res chain seq x y z
N MET A 1 8.80 22.56 -13.87
CA MET A 1 8.62 22.35 -12.41
C MET A 1 7.35 23.07 -12.01
N ARG A 2 6.39 22.38 -11.38
CA ARG A 2 5.12 22.98 -10.96
C ARG A 2 5.38 24.04 -9.89
N ASP A 3 4.72 25.19 -10.02
CA ASP A 3 4.87 26.28 -9.05
C ASP A 3 3.90 26.05 -7.89
N VAL A 4 4.42 25.51 -6.78
CA VAL A 4 3.60 25.17 -5.60
C VAL A 4 3.12 26.40 -4.82
N GLU A 5 3.61 27.59 -5.19
CA GLU A 5 3.12 28.89 -4.70
C GLU A 5 2.04 29.48 -5.63
N ASP A 6 1.70 28.80 -6.73
CA ASP A 6 0.61 29.19 -7.64
C ASP A 6 -0.63 28.31 -7.40
N PRO A 7 -1.80 28.88 -7.05
CA PRO A 7 -3.02 28.11 -6.81
C PRO A 7 -3.51 27.34 -8.04
N THR A 8 -3.15 27.76 -9.27
CA THR A 8 -3.50 27.05 -10.51
C THR A 8 -2.89 25.65 -10.57
N THR A 9 -1.79 25.41 -9.85
CA THR A 9 -1.16 24.08 -9.73
C THR A 9 -2.10 23.05 -9.09
N PHE A 10 -3.03 23.49 -8.24
CA PHE A 10 -3.94 22.63 -7.47
C PHE A 10 -5.41 22.76 -7.91
N ASP A 11 -5.69 23.57 -8.93
CA ASP A 11 -7.06 23.89 -9.30
C ASP A 11 -7.80 22.71 -9.93
N ASP A 12 -9.03 22.49 -9.46
CA ASP A 12 -9.97 21.50 -9.99
C ASP A 12 -11.11 22.14 -10.79
N GLY A 13 -10.88 23.37 -11.25
CA GLY A 13 -11.85 24.23 -11.94
C GLY A 13 -12.59 25.19 -11.01
N THR A 14 -12.24 25.21 -9.72
CA THR A 14 -12.80 26.15 -8.74
C THR A 14 -12.26 27.55 -8.98
N TYR A 15 -10.93 27.70 -9.02
CA TYR A 15 -10.26 28.99 -9.19
C TYR A 15 -10.44 29.52 -10.62
N GLU A 16 -10.32 28.68 -11.64
CA GLU A 16 -10.62 29.05 -13.04
C GLU A 16 -12.08 29.51 -13.24
N GLY A 17 -13.01 28.98 -12.43
CA GLY A 17 -14.42 29.33 -12.46
C GLY A 17 -14.76 30.69 -11.85
N LEU A 18 -13.83 31.34 -11.14
CA LEU A 18 -14.04 32.62 -10.48
C LEU A 18 -14.00 33.80 -11.46
N SER A 19 -14.61 34.92 -11.06
CA SER A 19 -14.43 36.18 -11.80
C SER A 19 -12.97 36.65 -11.65
N PRO A 20 -12.42 37.43 -12.60
CA PRO A 20 -11.03 37.91 -12.47
C PRO A 20 -10.74 38.63 -11.16
N ARG A 21 -11.74 39.33 -10.60
CA ARG A 21 -11.60 40.01 -9.30
C ARG A 21 -11.62 39.03 -8.13
N ASP A 22 -12.37 37.94 -8.23
CA ASP A 22 -12.38 36.90 -7.22
C ASP A 22 -11.13 36.00 -7.34
N GLN A 23 -10.54 35.85 -8.52
CA GLN A 23 -9.24 35.22 -8.72
C GLN A 23 -8.13 35.97 -7.98
N ASP A 24 -8.04 37.30 -8.17
CA ASP A 24 -7.07 38.14 -7.44
C ASP A 24 -7.23 37.98 -5.91
N ARG A 25 -8.48 37.96 -5.41
CA ARG A 25 -8.76 37.76 -3.97
C ARG A 25 -8.44 36.35 -3.50
N PHE A 26 -8.68 35.34 -4.34
CA PHE A 26 -8.39 33.95 -4.02
C PHE A 26 -6.89 33.74 -3.90
N GLU A 27 -6.09 34.33 -4.80
CA GLU A 27 -4.62 34.33 -4.70
C GLU A 27 -4.14 34.96 -3.40
N GLU A 28 -4.66 36.13 -3.02
CA GLU A 28 -4.32 36.78 -1.75
C GLU A 28 -4.67 35.89 -0.53
N GLU A 29 -5.85 35.26 -0.52
CA GLU A 29 -6.24 34.36 0.56
C GLU A 29 -5.42 33.06 0.56
N PHE A 30 -5.06 32.53 -0.61
CA PHE A 30 -4.21 31.36 -0.77
C PHE A 30 -2.82 31.60 -0.20
N ASP A 31 -2.18 32.73 -0.53
CA ASP A 31 -0.87 33.12 0.00
C ASP A 31 -0.89 33.24 1.53
N ASP A 32 -1.94 33.85 2.08
CA ASP A 32 -2.14 33.94 3.52
C ASP A 32 -2.27 32.54 4.16
N LYS A 33 -2.99 31.60 3.53
CA LYS A 33 -3.13 30.22 4.01
C LYS A 33 -1.87 29.41 3.83
N LEU A 34 -1.10 29.64 2.79
CA LEU A 34 0.19 29.00 2.56
C LEU A 34 1.13 29.24 3.75
N GLY A 35 1.09 30.45 4.32
CA GLY A 35 1.83 30.82 5.54
C GLY A 35 1.34 30.17 6.84
N GLU A 36 0.14 29.59 6.88
CA GLU A 36 -0.39 28.89 8.07
C GLU A 36 0.20 27.48 8.25
N PHE A 37 0.70 26.88 7.16
CA PHE A 37 1.24 25.52 7.16
C PHE A 37 2.77 25.51 7.19
N SER A 38 3.34 24.58 7.95
CA SER A 38 4.79 24.40 8.08
C SER A 38 5.25 23.18 7.30
N GLU A 39 6.23 23.36 6.40
CA GLU A 39 6.84 22.27 5.62
C GLU A 39 7.50 21.25 6.53
N ASP A 40 8.24 21.68 7.55
CA ASP A 40 8.88 20.79 8.52
C ASP A 40 7.85 19.89 9.26
N ALA A 41 6.70 20.46 9.62
CA ALA A 41 5.63 19.70 10.29
C ALA A 41 5.00 18.66 9.36
N ILE A 42 4.78 19.03 8.09
CA ILE A 42 4.27 18.13 7.04
C ILE A 42 5.30 17.05 6.73
N GLU A 43 6.59 17.39 6.63
CA GLU A 43 7.66 16.41 6.43
C GLU A 43 7.69 15.38 7.55
N MET A 44 7.56 15.82 8.81
CA MET A 44 7.49 14.91 9.96
C MET A 44 6.28 13.98 9.89
N GLU A 45 5.11 14.48 9.48
CA GLU A 45 3.90 13.69 9.26
C GLU A 45 4.12 12.63 8.17
N LEU A 46 4.61 13.05 7.00
CA LEU A 46 4.90 12.17 5.86
C LEU A 46 5.94 11.09 6.23
N ARG A 47 6.96 11.44 7.02
CA ARG A 47 7.96 10.47 7.51
C ARG A 47 7.34 9.46 8.46
N SER A 48 6.49 9.93 9.38
CA SER A 48 5.79 9.04 10.31
C SER A 48 4.86 8.07 9.56
N GLU A 49 4.15 8.56 8.54
CA GLU A 49 3.31 7.72 7.69
C GLU A 49 4.14 6.70 6.91
N TYR A 50 5.24 7.13 6.28
CA TYR A 50 6.14 6.24 5.56
C TYR A 50 6.72 5.16 6.47
N ASP A 51 7.18 5.52 7.67
CA ASP A 51 7.79 4.57 8.60
C ASP A 51 6.74 3.56 9.07
N HIS A 52 5.52 4.00 9.38
CA HIS A 52 4.40 3.09 9.67
C HIS A 52 4.09 2.14 8.50
N GLN A 53 3.98 2.66 7.28
CA GLN A 53 3.72 1.85 6.08
C GLN A 53 4.88 0.90 5.76
N LYS A 54 6.11 1.29 6.08
CA LYS A 54 7.29 0.43 5.94
C LYS A 54 7.22 -0.74 6.91
N GLU A 55 6.89 -0.48 8.17
CA GLU A 55 6.70 -1.53 9.18
C GLU A 55 5.61 -2.51 8.75
N HIS A 56 4.51 -2.02 8.19
CA HIS A 56 3.42 -2.85 7.68
C HIS A 56 3.92 -3.77 6.56
N LEU A 57 4.61 -3.17 5.58
CA LEU A 57 5.18 -3.88 4.45
C LEU A 57 6.21 -4.94 4.87
N ASP A 58 7.01 -4.68 5.90
CA ASP A 58 7.98 -5.65 6.43
C ASP A 58 7.27 -6.86 7.06
N LEU A 59 6.15 -6.66 7.76
CA LEU A 59 5.30 -7.75 8.27
C LEU A 59 4.64 -8.56 7.13
N LEU A 60 4.12 -7.87 6.11
CA LEU A 60 3.58 -8.47 4.90
C LEU A 60 4.62 -9.37 4.20
N LYS A 61 5.85 -8.87 4.03
CA LYS A 61 6.97 -9.63 3.46
C LYS A 61 7.27 -10.87 4.27
N ALA A 62 7.32 -10.75 5.60
CA ALA A 62 7.54 -11.87 6.51
C ALA A 62 6.45 -12.93 6.39
N ALA A 63 5.17 -12.52 6.38
CA ALA A 63 4.03 -13.41 6.18
C ALA A 63 4.10 -14.11 4.81
N CYS A 64 4.34 -13.37 3.72
CA CYS A 64 4.44 -13.96 2.39
C CYS A 64 5.62 -14.94 2.28
N ALA A 65 6.76 -14.60 2.84
CA ALA A 65 7.93 -15.47 2.90
C ALA A 65 7.65 -16.74 3.72
N ALA A 66 6.84 -16.66 4.78
CA ALA A 66 6.39 -17.82 5.56
C ALA A 66 5.61 -18.84 4.71
N PHE A 67 4.93 -18.43 3.66
CA PHE A 67 4.13 -19.30 2.78
C PHE A 67 4.69 -19.43 1.36
N HIS A 68 5.97 -19.10 1.15
CA HIS A 68 6.59 -19.15 -0.18
C HIS A 68 6.61 -20.59 -0.74
N PRO A 69 6.23 -20.80 -2.03
CA PRO A 69 6.12 -22.15 -2.62
C PRO A 69 7.41 -22.96 -2.66
N GLU A 70 8.57 -22.30 -2.77
CA GLU A 70 9.85 -23.00 -2.96
C GLU A 70 10.57 -23.34 -1.63
N ASP A 71 10.36 -22.56 -0.56
CA ASP A 71 11.12 -22.65 0.71
C ASP A 71 10.38 -22.13 1.98
N GLY A 72 9.07 -21.89 1.93
CA GLY A 72 8.26 -21.43 3.07
C GLY A 72 8.18 -22.44 4.22
N ALA A 73 7.50 -22.07 5.31
CA ALA A 73 7.10 -22.98 6.39
C ALA A 73 6.42 -24.25 5.85
N ALA A 74 5.83 -24.18 4.65
CA ALA A 74 5.26 -25.29 3.88
C ALA A 74 6.26 -26.22 3.16
N LYS A 75 7.54 -26.25 3.57
CA LYS A 75 8.39 -27.44 3.43
C LYS A 75 8.33 -28.37 4.66
N SER A 76 7.66 -27.95 5.74
CA SER A 76 7.00 -28.92 6.62
C SER A 76 5.83 -29.54 5.86
N ASP A 77 5.35 -30.72 6.26
CA ASP A 77 4.18 -31.42 5.71
C ASP A 77 2.84 -30.61 5.81
N SER A 78 2.89 -29.28 5.98
CA SER A 78 1.73 -28.41 6.18
C SER A 78 0.97 -28.06 4.90
N ASP A 79 1.55 -28.21 3.71
CA ASP A 79 0.91 -28.01 2.39
C ASP A 79 0.23 -26.65 2.15
N PHE A 80 0.42 -25.66 3.04
CA PHE A 80 -0.14 -24.32 2.85
C PHE A 80 0.55 -23.59 1.70
N LYS A 81 -0.25 -22.90 0.89
CA LYS A 81 0.22 -22.10 -0.25
C LYS A 81 -0.32 -20.69 -0.14
N LEU A 82 0.55 -19.71 -0.36
CA LEU A 82 0.15 -18.32 -0.51
C LEU A 82 -0.84 -18.20 -1.67
N VAL A 83 -1.97 -17.55 -1.41
CA VAL A 83 -3.00 -17.25 -2.42
C VAL A 83 -2.90 -15.81 -2.90
N GLY A 84 -2.53 -14.90 -2.01
CA GLY A 84 -2.20 -13.52 -2.35
C GLY A 84 -2.24 -12.59 -1.14
N VAL A 85 -1.88 -11.35 -1.44
CA VAL A 85 -1.88 -10.20 -0.56
C VAL A 85 -3.14 -9.36 -0.83
N ASN A 86 -3.70 -8.76 0.22
CA ASN A 86 -4.90 -7.93 0.20
C ASN A 86 -6.05 -8.62 -0.56
N PRO A 87 -6.54 -9.78 -0.07
CA PRO A 87 -7.41 -10.68 -0.83
C PRO A 87 -8.79 -10.11 -1.22
N LEU A 88 -9.14 -8.92 -0.71
CA LEU A 88 -10.37 -8.21 -1.02
C LEU A 88 -10.13 -6.83 -1.65
N ALA A 89 -8.89 -6.53 -2.06
CA ALA A 89 -8.56 -5.31 -2.77
C ALA A 89 -9.46 -5.16 -4.02
N GLY A 90 -9.98 -3.94 -4.23
CA GLY A 90 -10.93 -3.64 -5.31
C GLY A 90 -12.39 -4.03 -5.03
N THR A 91 -12.69 -4.71 -3.91
CA THR A 91 -14.07 -5.01 -3.50
C THR A 91 -14.43 -4.27 -2.21
N ARG A 92 -13.57 -4.35 -1.19
CA ARG A 92 -13.79 -3.69 0.11
C ARG A 92 -12.46 -3.57 0.86
N GLN A 93 -12.27 -2.45 1.56
CA GLN A 93 -11.18 -2.33 2.51
C GLN A 93 -11.39 -3.31 3.68
N THR A 94 -10.40 -4.15 3.93
CA THR A 94 -10.41 -5.18 4.96
C THR A 94 -9.09 -5.13 5.73
N PRO A 95 -9.09 -5.48 7.02
CA PRO A 95 -7.85 -5.69 7.77
C PRO A 95 -7.06 -6.95 7.38
N VAL A 96 -7.57 -7.80 6.47
CA VAL A 96 -6.81 -8.96 6.00
C VAL A 96 -5.75 -8.53 5.01
N ASP A 97 -4.51 -8.83 5.36
CA ASP A 97 -3.33 -8.52 4.56
C ASP A 97 -2.87 -9.73 3.75
N VAL A 98 -2.89 -10.94 4.33
CA VAL A 98 -2.40 -12.14 3.64
C VAL A 98 -3.41 -13.28 3.74
N ALA A 99 -3.61 -13.98 2.62
CA ALA A 99 -4.37 -15.22 2.58
C ALA A 99 -3.50 -16.39 2.10
N ALA A 100 -3.51 -17.48 2.87
CA ALA A 100 -2.91 -18.75 2.47
C ALA A 100 -3.97 -19.86 2.52
N ILE A 101 -3.86 -20.86 1.63
CA ILE A 101 -4.80 -21.98 1.58
C ILE A 101 -4.10 -23.31 1.69
N ARG A 102 -4.83 -24.28 2.21
CA ARG A 102 -4.49 -25.69 2.14
C ARG A 102 -5.67 -26.51 1.66
N PRO A 103 -5.54 -27.24 0.54
CA PRO A 103 -6.55 -28.21 0.14
C PRO A 103 -6.55 -29.41 1.09
N GLU A 104 -7.71 -29.75 1.64
CA GLU A 104 -7.92 -30.98 2.42
C GLU A 104 -8.88 -31.94 1.70
N TYR A 105 -9.11 -33.12 2.31
CA TYR A 105 -9.89 -34.19 1.68
C TYR A 105 -11.35 -33.78 1.40
N ASN A 106 -11.99 -33.03 2.32
CA ASN A 106 -13.40 -32.59 2.18
C ASN A 106 -13.61 -31.07 2.29
N CYS A 107 -12.60 -30.31 2.68
CA CYS A 107 -12.66 -28.86 2.80
C CYS A 107 -11.43 -28.21 2.17
N VAL A 108 -11.44 -26.89 2.12
CA VAL A 108 -10.24 -26.07 1.94
C VAL A 108 -10.10 -25.22 3.18
N TYR A 109 -8.92 -25.32 3.79
CA TYR A 109 -8.56 -24.50 4.93
C TYR A 109 -7.99 -23.18 4.41
N VAL A 110 -8.49 -22.05 4.91
CA VAL A 110 -8.03 -20.70 4.58
C VAL A 110 -7.46 -20.06 5.83
N LEU A 111 -6.22 -19.60 5.76
CA LEU A 111 -5.60 -18.77 6.77
C LEU A 111 -5.71 -17.32 6.35
N LEU A 112 -6.28 -16.49 7.22
CA LEU A 112 -6.34 -15.04 7.06
C LEU A 112 -5.44 -14.40 8.10
N ILE A 113 -4.50 -13.58 7.64
CA ILE A 113 -3.49 -12.94 8.47
C ILE A 113 -3.71 -11.42 8.40
N CYS A 114 -3.85 -10.79 9.56
CA CYS A 114 -3.89 -9.34 9.73
C CYS A 114 -2.54 -8.91 10.29
N CYS A 115 -1.82 -8.04 9.59
CA CYS A 115 -0.54 -7.48 10.02
C CYS A 115 -0.82 -6.23 10.87
N GLU A 116 -0.65 -6.37 12.18
CA GLU A 116 -0.98 -5.35 13.16
C GLU A 116 0.27 -4.58 13.57
N ILE A 117 0.25 -3.25 13.43
CA ILE A 117 1.31 -2.37 13.91
C ILE A 117 0.89 -1.73 15.23
N GLY A 118 1.76 -1.77 16.23
CA GLY A 118 1.51 -1.15 17.53
C GLY A 118 0.64 -2.01 18.44
N GLY A 119 1.17 -2.38 19.61
CA GLY A 119 0.49 -3.25 20.58
C GLY A 119 -0.25 -2.52 21.69
N GLU A 120 -0.16 -1.18 21.73
CA GLU A 120 -0.86 -0.35 22.70
C GLU A 120 -2.36 -0.27 22.43
N ARG A 121 -2.82 -0.55 21.21
CA ARG A 121 -4.23 -0.48 20.78
C ARG A 121 -4.85 -1.85 20.57
N ARG A 122 -4.82 -2.70 21.60
CA ARG A 122 -5.37 -4.08 21.58
C ARG A 122 -6.83 -4.16 21.14
N ASP A 123 -7.61 -3.13 21.47
CA ASP A 123 -9.01 -3.04 21.07
C ASP A 123 -9.16 -3.00 19.54
N GLU A 124 -8.19 -2.41 18.82
CA GLU A 124 -8.19 -2.38 17.36
C GLU A 124 -7.89 -3.76 16.77
N TRP A 125 -6.96 -4.53 17.33
CA TRP A 125 -6.68 -5.90 16.86
C TRP A 125 -7.92 -6.79 16.98
N VAL A 126 -8.64 -6.67 18.11
CA VAL A 126 -9.90 -7.37 18.33
C VAL A 126 -10.96 -6.93 17.32
N GLU A 127 -11.12 -5.61 17.11
CA GLU A 127 -12.07 -5.08 16.13
C GLU A 127 -11.74 -5.54 14.71
N ASN A 128 -10.46 -5.52 14.33
CA ASN A 128 -9.95 -5.96 13.04
C ASN A 128 -10.31 -7.43 12.78
N VAL A 129 -9.89 -8.32 13.67
CA VAL A 129 -10.12 -9.77 13.52
C VAL A 129 -11.62 -10.10 13.55
N ASN A 130 -12.40 -9.49 14.44
CA ASN A 130 -13.84 -9.71 14.49
C ASN A 130 -14.57 -9.12 13.27
N SER A 131 -14.07 -8.02 12.70
CA SER A 131 -14.57 -7.45 11.44
C SER A 131 -14.32 -8.39 10.27
N VAL A 132 -13.10 -8.93 10.18
CA VAL A 132 -12.71 -9.94 9.20
C VAL A 132 -13.62 -11.15 9.34
N HIS A 133 -13.78 -11.70 10.54
CA HIS A 133 -14.66 -12.84 10.77
C HIS A 133 -16.10 -12.61 10.31
N ARG A 134 -16.72 -11.49 10.71
CA ARG A 134 -18.08 -11.15 10.29
C ARG A 134 -18.23 -11.08 8.77
N TYR A 135 -17.20 -10.61 8.08
CA TYR A 135 -17.20 -10.56 6.62
C TYR A 135 -17.06 -11.95 5.98
N PHE A 136 -16.09 -12.74 6.44
CA PHE A 136 -15.78 -14.06 5.90
C PHE A 136 -16.74 -15.17 6.34
N ASP A 137 -17.53 -14.97 7.39
CA ASP A 137 -18.59 -15.89 7.81
C ASP A 137 -19.87 -15.74 6.97
N SER A 138 -20.03 -14.59 6.29
CA SER A 138 -21.20 -14.34 5.45
C SER A 138 -21.29 -15.32 4.27
N GLN A 139 -22.50 -15.82 3.97
CA GLN A 139 -22.71 -16.79 2.90
C GLN A 139 -22.27 -16.26 1.54
N GLU A 140 -22.50 -14.97 1.29
CA GLU A 140 -22.09 -14.31 0.05
C GLU A 140 -20.58 -14.33 -0.13
N THR A 141 -19.82 -13.87 0.88
CA THR A 141 -18.35 -13.89 0.82
C THR A 141 -17.80 -15.29 0.69
N ARG A 142 -18.33 -16.26 1.47
CA ARG A 142 -17.91 -17.66 1.37
C ARG A 142 -18.12 -18.20 -0.03
N GLN A 143 -19.25 -17.91 -0.66
CA GLN A 143 -19.52 -18.33 -2.02
C GLN A 143 -18.55 -17.67 -3.03
N GLN A 144 -18.26 -16.38 -2.87
CA GLN A 144 -17.29 -15.68 -3.71
C GLN A 144 -15.88 -16.29 -3.61
N ILE A 145 -15.45 -16.67 -2.41
CA ILE A 145 -14.16 -17.35 -2.18
C ILE A 145 -14.17 -18.75 -2.80
N LYS A 146 -15.24 -19.53 -2.60
CA LYS A 146 -15.37 -20.86 -3.21
C LYS A 146 -15.31 -20.80 -4.73
N GLU A 147 -15.95 -19.81 -5.33
CA GLU A 147 -15.89 -19.57 -6.78
C GLU A 147 -14.49 -19.21 -7.25
N LYS A 148 -13.81 -18.28 -6.55
CA LYS A 148 -12.44 -17.86 -6.89
C LYS A 148 -11.43 -19.00 -6.77
N LEU A 149 -11.58 -19.84 -5.75
CA LEU A 149 -10.71 -20.99 -5.52
C LEU A 149 -11.12 -22.23 -6.33
N GLU A 150 -12.17 -22.13 -7.15
CA GLU A 150 -12.72 -23.23 -7.96
C GLU A 150 -13.15 -24.47 -7.14
N ILE A 151 -13.66 -24.24 -5.92
CA ILE A 151 -14.00 -25.28 -4.93
C ILE A 151 -15.48 -25.26 -4.52
N ASN A 152 -16.37 -24.91 -5.45
CA ASN A 152 -17.82 -24.74 -5.22
C ASN A 152 -18.52 -25.86 -4.43
N THR A 153 -17.97 -27.08 -4.43
CA THR A 153 -18.54 -28.26 -3.77
C THR A 153 -17.89 -28.62 -2.43
N ARG A 154 -16.80 -27.94 -2.03
CA ARG A 154 -16.07 -28.20 -0.78
C ARG A 154 -16.48 -27.21 0.30
N GLU A 155 -16.26 -27.60 1.56
CA GLU A 155 -16.42 -26.67 2.68
C GLU A 155 -15.22 -25.74 2.85
N LEU A 156 -15.46 -24.60 3.51
CA LEU A 156 -14.43 -23.61 3.85
C LEU A 156 -14.27 -23.52 5.36
N ASP A 157 -13.10 -23.95 5.83
CA ASP A 157 -12.66 -23.74 7.21
C ASP A 157 -11.69 -22.56 7.22
N ILE A 158 -11.84 -21.64 8.19
CA ILE A 158 -11.09 -20.39 8.22
C ILE A 158 -10.41 -20.24 9.57
N GLY A 159 -9.10 -20.04 9.55
CA GLY A 159 -8.30 -19.66 10.71
C GLY A 159 -7.86 -18.21 10.62
N TYR A 160 -7.79 -17.54 11.77
CA TYR A 160 -7.48 -16.11 11.86
C TYR A 160 -6.18 -15.92 12.64
N ILE A 161 -5.29 -15.07 12.13
CA ILE A 161 -4.00 -14.76 12.74
C ILE A 161 -3.84 -13.24 12.80
N SER A 162 -3.42 -12.73 13.95
CA SER A 162 -2.78 -11.41 14.05
C SER A 162 -1.27 -11.60 14.05
N LEU A 163 -0.59 -10.99 13.08
CA LEU A 163 0.87 -10.97 12.98
C LEU A 163 1.37 -9.58 13.36
N THR A 164 2.33 -9.49 14.28
CA THR A 164 2.88 -8.21 14.74
C THR A 164 4.37 -8.31 15.04
N ARG A 165 5.02 -7.22 15.43
CA ARG A 165 6.43 -7.24 15.84
C ARG A 165 6.59 -7.76 17.25
N GLU A 166 7.72 -8.38 17.57
CA GLU A 166 8.07 -8.77 18.95
C GLU A 166 8.07 -7.56 19.92
N ASP A 167 8.54 -6.41 19.46
CA ASP A 167 8.54 -5.18 20.27
C ASP A 167 7.12 -4.75 20.68
N ASP A 168 6.13 -4.97 19.81
CA ASP A 168 4.75 -4.55 20.04
C ASP A 168 4.02 -5.46 21.04
N THR A 169 4.47 -6.69 21.24
CA THR A 169 3.88 -7.63 22.22
C THR A 169 4.54 -7.59 23.59
N THR A 170 5.63 -6.83 23.75
CA THR A 170 6.38 -6.78 25.01
C THR A 170 5.50 -6.28 26.15
N GLY A 171 5.24 -7.16 27.14
CA GLY A 171 4.36 -6.85 28.27
C GLY A 171 2.86 -6.89 27.93
N MET A 172 2.49 -7.47 26.79
CA MET A 172 1.10 -7.67 26.41
C MET A 172 0.45 -8.75 27.28
N ASP A 173 -0.77 -8.47 27.74
CA ASP A 173 -1.64 -9.48 28.37
C ASP A 173 -2.60 -9.99 27.32
N PHE A 174 -2.20 -11.07 26.64
CA PHE A 174 -2.98 -11.66 25.58
C PHE A 174 -4.31 -12.29 26.04
N SER A 175 -4.50 -12.49 27.36
CA SER A 175 -5.80 -12.97 27.88
C SER A 175 -6.95 -11.99 27.61
N ILE A 176 -6.63 -10.72 27.36
CA ILE A 176 -7.60 -9.71 26.94
C ILE A 176 -8.02 -9.94 25.48
N LEU A 177 -7.09 -10.29 24.60
CA LEU A 177 -7.39 -10.61 23.20
C LEU A 177 -8.25 -11.88 23.12
N ASP A 178 -7.83 -12.95 23.80
CA ASP A 178 -8.56 -14.23 23.82
C ASP A 178 -10.01 -14.10 24.34
N ARG A 179 -10.25 -13.22 25.32
CA ARG A 179 -11.61 -12.99 25.87
C ARG A 179 -12.52 -12.17 24.99
N ASN A 180 -11.97 -11.30 24.13
CA ASN A 180 -12.76 -10.34 23.35
C ASN A 180 -12.81 -10.70 21.85
N CYS A 181 -11.95 -11.61 21.39
CA CYS A 181 -12.03 -12.20 20.06
C CYS A 181 -13.17 -13.23 20.00
N ASP A 182 -14.15 -13.01 19.12
CA ASP A 182 -15.28 -13.92 18.90
C ASP A 182 -14.91 -15.11 18.00
N VAL A 183 -13.68 -15.12 17.49
CA VAL A 183 -13.17 -16.05 16.49
C VAL A 183 -12.57 -17.32 17.08
N SER A 184 -12.82 -18.44 16.43
CA SER A 184 -12.11 -19.69 16.70
C SER A 184 -11.95 -20.52 15.41
N PRO A 185 -10.73 -20.97 15.06
CA PRO A 185 -9.49 -20.77 15.80
C PRO A 185 -8.82 -19.41 15.54
N TYR A 186 -8.17 -18.86 16.56
CA TYR A 186 -7.43 -17.59 16.54
C TYR A 186 -6.04 -17.75 17.16
N ALA A 187 -5.04 -17.13 16.55
CA ALA A 187 -3.66 -17.12 17.02
C ALA A 187 -3.01 -15.75 16.88
N VAL A 188 -2.04 -15.47 17.75
CA VAL A 188 -1.15 -14.31 17.64
C VAL A 188 0.25 -14.79 17.33
N TRP A 189 0.84 -14.22 16.29
CA TRP A 189 2.20 -14.47 15.84
C TRP A 189 3.05 -13.21 16.00
N GLU A 190 4.31 -13.42 16.34
CA GLU A 190 5.32 -12.37 16.40
C GLU A 190 6.32 -12.54 15.27
N CYS A 191 6.87 -11.41 14.84
CA CYS A 191 7.89 -11.29 13.83
C CYS A 191 9.02 -10.41 14.35
N GLU A 192 10.25 -10.84 14.14
CA GLU A 192 11.44 -9.99 14.25
C GLU A 192 11.98 -9.75 12.84
N THR A 193 11.86 -8.52 12.37
CA THR A 193 12.19 -8.15 10.99
C THR A 193 13.69 -8.03 10.74
N GLY A 194 14.49 -7.78 11.78
CA GLY A 194 15.95 -7.71 11.70
C GLY A 194 16.61 -9.09 11.60
N ASP A 195 16.32 -9.98 12.54
CA ASP A 195 16.82 -11.35 12.54
C ASP A 195 16.02 -12.28 11.61
N LYS A 196 14.93 -11.77 11.03
CA LYS A 196 14.05 -12.44 10.05
C LYS A 196 13.54 -13.79 10.55
N TRP A 197 12.79 -13.79 11.66
CA TRP A 197 12.04 -14.96 12.13
C TRP A 197 10.57 -14.65 12.47
N LEU A 198 9.68 -15.65 12.36
CA LEU A 198 8.29 -15.60 12.84
C LEU A 198 8.02 -16.73 13.83
N ARG A 199 7.18 -16.51 14.84
CA ARG A 199 6.77 -17.57 15.77
C ARG A 199 5.35 -17.43 16.27
N HIS A 200 4.76 -18.55 16.68
CA HIS A 200 3.51 -18.55 17.42
C HIS A 200 3.75 -18.13 18.87
N VAL A 201 2.89 -17.26 19.42
CA VAL A 201 3.03 -16.79 20.81
C VAL A 201 1.80 -17.05 21.66
N GLU A 202 0.60 -16.82 21.13
CA GLU A 202 -0.62 -17.04 21.91
C GLU A 202 -1.79 -17.56 21.06
N GLY A 203 -2.79 -18.15 21.73
CA GLY A 203 -4.03 -18.61 21.13
C GLY A 203 -3.94 -20.04 20.63
N SER A 204 -5.05 -20.54 20.13
CA SER A 204 -5.11 -21.88 19.54
C SER A 204 -4.31 -21.92 18.24
N PHE A 205 -3.46 -22.92 18.05
CA PHE A 205 -2.93 -23.21 16.72
C PHE A 205 -4.09 -23.38 15.75
N VAL A 206 -4.11 -22.52 14.73
CA VAL A 206 -5.15 -22.49 13.70
C VAL A 206 -5.24 -23.82 12.95
N HIS A 207 -4.10 -24.48 12.72
CA HIS A 207 -4.04 -25.79 12.10
C HIS A 207 -2.93 -26.65 12.74
N SER A 208 -3.15 -27.96 12.93
CA SER A 208 -2.18 -28.88 13.58
C SER A 208 -0.81 -28.86 12.90
N ASP A 209 -0.80 -28.86 11.57
CA ASP A 209 0.43 -29.00 10.80
C ASP A 209 1.26 -27.70 10.74
N LEU A 210 0.69 -26.58 11.21
CA LEU A 210 1.45 -25.36 11.47
C LEU A 210 2.15 -25.40 12.83
N ARG A 211 1.72 -26.27 13.76
CA ARG A 211 2.31 -26.34 15.10
C ARG A 211 3.80 -26.61 15.04
N ASP A 212 4.21 -27.68 14.37
CA ASP A 212 5.61 -28.08 14.32
C ASP A 212 6.47 -27.03 13.58
N ALA A 213 5.88 -26.32 12.61
CA ALA A 213 6.58 -25.27 11.87
C ALA A 213 6.78 -23.99 12.72
N PHE A 214 5.78 -23.57 13.49
CA PHE A 214 5.79 -22.31 14.23
C PHE A 214 6.20 -22.44 15.71
N GLN A 215 6.45 -23.66 16.20
CA GLN A 215 6.86 -23.93 17.58
C GLN A 215 8.34 -23.62 17.85
N ASP A 216 9.23 -23.79 16.87
CA ASP A 216 10.69 -23.58 16.99
C ASP A 216 11.20 -22.32 16.25
N GLU A 217 10.28 -21.40 15.91
CA GLU A 217 10.54 -20.19 15.11
C GLU A 217 10.89 -20.49 13.64
N ILE A 218 10.30 -19.71 12.73
CA ILE A 218 10.50 -19.83 11.29
C ILE A 218 11.49 -18.78 10.85
N ASP A 219 12.72 -19.20 10.62
CA ASP A 219 13.74 -18.41 9.92
C ASP A 219 13.31 -18.20 8.46
N TYR A 220 13.01 -16.95 8.10
CA TYR A 220 12.71 -16.54 6.72
C TYR A 220 13.86 -15.75 6.09
N SER A 221 15.02 -15.64 6.75
CA SER A 221 16.19 -14.91 6.25
C SER A 221 16.77 -15.48 4.95
N ARG A 222 16.61 -16.79 4.73
CA ARG A 222 17.13 -17.50 3.57
C ARG A 222 16.20 -17.46 2.36
N ARG A 223 15.06 -16.79 2.49
CA ARG A 223 14.03 -16.74 1.46
C ARG A 223 14.20 -15.47 0.65
N GLU A 224 14.00 -15.57 -0.66
CA GLU A 224 13.90 -14.39 -1.51
C GLU A 224 12.72 -13.55 -1.02
N ASP A 225 12.94 -12.25 -0.83
CA ASP A 225 11.88 -11.33 -0.39
C ASP A 225 10.84 -11.28 -1.52
N PRO A 226 9.64 -11.87 -1.34
CA PRO A 226 8.77 -12.16 -2.48
C PRO A 226 7.95 -10.94 -2.92
N LEU A 227 8.05 -9.83 -2.19
CA LEU A 227 7.16 -8.69 -2.31
C LEU A 227 7.94 -7.39 -2.17
N ASP A 228 7.93 -6.56 -3.20
CA ASP A 228 8.51 -5.21 -3.16
C ASP A 228 7.50 -4.18 -2.62
N TYR A 229 6.22 -4.35 -2.93
CA TYR A 229 5.11 -3.48 -2.53
C TYR A 229 3.77 -4.24 -2.62
N ALA A 230 2.72 -3.67 -2.02
CA ALA A 230 1.35 -4.18 -2.09
C ALA A 230 0.37 -3.07 -2.51
N VAL A 231 -0.86 -3.44 -2.87
CA VAL A 231 -1.93 -2.46 -3.12
C VAL A 231 -2.15 -1.61 -1.88
N GLY A 232 -2.18 -0.28 -2.05
CA GLY A 232 -2.36 0.67 -0.95
C GLY A 232 -1.11 0.89 -0.09
N SER A 233 0.03 0.27 -0.44
CA SER A 233 1.31 0.60 0.19
C SER A 233 1.76 2.01 -0.24
N HIS A 234 2.59 2.65 0.60
CA HIS A 234 3.08 4.01 0.35
C HIS A 234 3.76 4.13 -1.03
N SER A 235 3.38 5.14 -1.83
CA SER A 235 3.77 5.31 -3.24
C SER A 235 5.28 5.23 -3.54
N VAL A 236 6.11 5.62 -2.57
CA VAL A 236 7.58 5.45 -2.65
C VAL A 236 8.01 4.00 -2.93
N PHE A 237 7.36 2.99 -2.35
CA PHE A 237 7.77 1.59 -2.55
C PHE A 237 7.57 1.12 -4.01
N PRO A 238 6.38 1.24 -4.62
CA PRO A 238 6.22 0.92 -6.04
C PRO A 238 7.04 1.84 -6.94
N LEU A 239 7.16 3.14 -6.64
CA LEU A 239 8.00 4.04 -7.43
C LEU A 239 9.47 3.60 -7.44
N GLU A 240 10.04 3.21 -6.30
CA GLU A 240 11.43 2.74 -6.21
C GLU A 240 11.69 1.53 -7.12
N GLU A 241 10.80 0.54 -7.10
CA GLU A 241 10.98 -0.70 -7.85
C GLU A 241 10.63 -0.54 -9.34
N ILE A 242 9.56 0.18 -9.67
CA ILE A 242 9.16 0.40 -11.07
C ILE A 242 10.17 1.27 -11.80
N VAL A 243 10.62 2.38 -11.18
CA VAL A 243 11.69 3.22 -11.77
C VAL A 243 12.97 2.41 -11.98
N TYR A 244 13.32 1.56 -11.02
CA TYR A 244 14.47 0.66 -11.16
C TYR A 244 14.32 -0.27 -12.38
N ARG A 245 13.16 -0.91 -12.52
CA ARG A 245 12.87 -1.84 -13.63
C ARG A 245 12.89 -1.15 -14.98
N ILE A 246 12.18 -0.03 -15.12
CA ILE A 246 12.11 0.75 -16.37
C ILE A 246 13.51 1.14 -16.85
N VAL A 247 14.28 1.81 -15.98
CA VAL A 247 15.62 2.28 -16.37
C VAL A 247 16.53 1.10 -16.67
N LYS A 248 16.42 -0.02 -15.92
CA LYS A 248 17.22 -1.22 -16.15
C LYS A 248 16.91 -1.86 -17.50
N GLU A 249 15.64 -2.07 -17.82
CA GLU A 249 15.23 -2.68 -19.08
C GLU A 249 15.60 -1.79 -20.26
N ASN A 250 15.32 -0.49 -20.19
CA ASN A 250 15.71 0.44 -21.23
C ASN A 250 17.23 0.49 -21.45
N THR A 251 18.03 0.42 -20.38
CA THR A 251 19.50 0.30 -20.48
C THR A 251 19.91 -1.01 -21.15
N GLU A 252 19.31 -2.14 -20.74
CA GLU A 252 19.64 -3.48 -21.28
C GLU A 252 19.27 -3.62 -22.76
N PHE A 253 18.18 -2.97 -23.19
CA PHE A 253 17.73 -2.98 -24.58
C PHE A 253 18.32 -1.84 -25.44
N ASN A 254 19.18 -0.98 -24.88
CA ASN A 254 19.75 0.20 -25.54
C ASN A 254 18.67 1.10 -26.16
N ALA A 255 17.65 1.46 -25.36
CA ALA A 255 16.66 2.45 -25.75
C ALA A 255 17.33 3.80 -26.05
N ASP A 256 16.70 4.60 -26.91
CA ASP A 256 17.22 5.93 -27.28
C ASP A 256 17.28 6.87 -26.06
N ASP A 257 16.30 6.76 -25.17
CA ASP A 257 16.25 7.47 -23.88
C ASP A 257 15.92 6.49 -22.75
N GLU A 258 16.92 6.20 -21.90
CA GLU A 258 16.82 5.17 -20.85
C GLU A 258 15.80 5.50 -19.76
N ASP A 259 15.46 6.78 -19.61
CA ASP A 259 14.67 7.31 -18.51
C ASP A 259 13.22 7.63 -18.91
N GLU A 260 12.85 7.43 -20.17
CA GLU A 260 11.53 7.75 -20.72
C GLU A 260 10.68 6.49 -20.89
N PHE A 261 9.38 6.59 -20.59
CA PHE A 261 8.46 5.46 -20.61
C PHE A 261 7.00 5.89 -20.85
N ASP A 262 6.20 4.96 -21.36
CA ASP A 262 4.75 5.17 -21.54
C ASP A 262 4.01 4.80 -20.25
N HIS A 263 2.83 5.38 -20.07
CA HIS A 263 1.89 4.99 -19.02
C HIS A 263 1.67 3.48 -18.96
N SER A 264 1.49 2.85 -20.14
CA SER A 264 1.27 1.41 -20.25
C SER A 264 2.42 0.56 -19.71
N THR A 265 3.66 1.02 -19.84
CA THR A 265 4.85 0.34 -19.28
C THR A 265 4.82 0.40 -17.75
N PHE A 266 4.40 1.53 -17.19
CA PHE A 266 4.25 1.66 -15.73
C PHE A 266 3.17 0.72 -15.20
N VAL A 267 2.00 0.69 -15.87
CA VAL A 267 0.88 -0.22 -15.53
C VAL A 267 1.33 -1.68 -15.56
N GLU A 268 2.08 -2.09 -16.59
CA GLU A 268 2.60 -3.45 -16.74
C GLU A 268 3.52 -3.81 -15.57
N HIS A 269 4.53 -2.99 -15.28
CA HIS A 269 5.45 -3.24 -14.16
C HIS A 269 4.75 -3.23 -12.80
N TYR A 270 3.81 -2.31 -12.58
CA TYR A 270 3.04 -2.27 -11.35
C TYR A 270 2.25 -3.57 -11.17
N ASN A 271 1.50 -3.99 -12.20
CA ASN A 271 0.71 -5.22 -12.21
C ASN A 271 1.57 -6.49 -11.99
N ASP A 272 2.74 -6.55 -12.63
CA ASP A 272 3.65 -7.69 -12.53
C ASP A 272 4.24 -7.88 -11.14
N GLY A 273 4.46 -6.78 -10.40
CA GLY A 273 4.92 -6.83 -9.01
C GLY A 273 3.81 -7.18 -8.00
N LEU A 274 2.53 -7.14 -8.41
CA LEU A 274 1.39 -7.27 -7.51
C LEU A 274 0.91 -8.72 -7.32
N GLN A 275 0.97 -9.20 -6.07
CA GLN A 275 0.42 -10.49 -5.64
C GLN A 275 -1.06 -10.41 -5.19
N VAL A 276 -1.93 -9.75 -5.95
CA VAL A 276 -3.33 -9.49 -5.53
C VAL A 276 -4.27 -10.67 -5.80
N PHE A 277 -5.10 -11.03 -4.83
CA PHE A 277 -6.14 -12.05 -4.95
C PHE A 277 -7.55 -11.46 -5.25
N CYS A 278 -7.72 -10.78 -6.39
CA CYS A 278 -9.01 -10.23 -6.83
C CYS A 278 -9.51 -10.82 -8.16
N ARG A 279 -10.80 -10.60 -8.51
CA ARG A 279 -11.36 -11.00 -9.83
C ARG A 279 -10.74 -10.10 -10.91
N GLN A 280 -10.56 -10.63 -12.12
CA GLN A 280 -9.88 -9.91 -13.22
C GLN A 280 -10.51 -8.54 -13.52
N GLU A 281 -11.83 -8.42 -13.62
CA GLU A 281 -12.51 -7.13 -13.89
C GLU A 281 -12.26 -6.09 -12.78
N ASN A 282 -12.22 -6.52 -11.51
CA ASN A 282 -11.90 -5.64 -10.38
C ASN A 282 -10.39 -5.33 -10.32
N ARG A 283 -9.55 -6.23 -10.86
CA ARG A 283 -8.10 -6.08 -10.89
C ARG A 283 -7.71 -4.91 -11.79
N ASP A 284 -8.23 -4.84 -13.00
CA ASP A 284 -7.85 -3.82 -13.97
C ASP A 284 -8.21 -2.41 -13.46
N SER A 285 -9.43 -2.23 -12.94
CA SER A 285 -9.87 -0.95 -12.38
C SER A 285 -9.08 -0.55 -11.13
N LEU A 286 -8.71 -1.52 -10.30
CA LEU A 286 -7.90 -1.30 -9.11
C LEU A 286 -6.48 -0.88 -9.48
N ILE A 287 -5.86 -1.58 -10.45
CA ILE A 287 -4.52 -1.30 -10.94
C ILE A 287 -4.46 0.10 -11.53
N GLU A 288 -5.44 0.46 -12.36
CA GLU A 288 -5.49 1.77 -13.01
C GLU A 288 -5.55 2.88 -11.96
N ASN A 289 -6.53 2.82 -11.04
CA ASN A 289 -6.70 3.84 -10.00
C ASN A 289 -5.47 3.99 -9.10
N GLN A 290 -4.80 2.88 -8.77
CA GLN A 290 -3.58 2.92 -7.97
C GLN A 290 -2.39 3.45 -8.79
N THR A 291 -2.30 3.11 -10.06
CA THR A 291 -1.27 3.61 -10.97
C THR A 291 -1.37 5.12 -11.09
N GLU A 292 -2.57 5.66 -11.31
CA GLU A 292 -2.80 7.11 -11.37
C GLU A 292 -2.38 7.81 -10.08
N ALA A 293 -2.74 7.25 -8.92
CA ALA A 293 -2.33 7.82 -7.63
C ALA A 293 -0.79 7.83 -7.46
N ILE A 294 -0.12 6.73 -7.82
CA ILE A 294 1.33 6.60 -7.71
C ILE A 294 2.05 7.53 -8.71
N LEU A 295 1.55 7.64 -9.94
CA LEU A 295 2.08 8.55 -10.96
C LEU A 295 1.89 10.01 -10.55
N HIS A 296 0.71 10.37 -10.02
CA HIS A 296 0.44 11.69 -9.46
C HIS A 296 1.46 12.05 -8.37
N ASP A 297 1.69 11.15 -7.41
CA ASP A 297 2.68 11.36 -6.36
C ASP A 297 4.11 11.47 -6.93
N GLY A 298 4.41 10.68 -7.96
CA GLY A 298 5.68 10.74 -8.69
C GLY A 298 5.92 12.09 -9.34
N LEU A 299 4.90 12.69 -9.96
CA LEU A 299 4.96 14.02 -10.57
C LEU A 299 5.03 15.12 -9.51
N ALA A 300 4.19 15.05 -8.48
CA ALA A 300 4.14 15.99 -7.37
C ALA A 300 5.48 16.07 -6.63
N ALA A 301 6.11 14.91 -6.38
CA ALA A 301 7.43 14.82 -5.75
C ALA A 301 8.60 15.08 -6.71
N ASN A 302 8.34 15.44 -7.98
CA ASN A 302 9.35 15.66 -9.01
C ASN A 302 10.32 14.46 -9.15
N ILE A 303 9.77 13.25 -9.01
CA ILE A 303 10.43 11.98 -9.31
C ILE A 303 10.24 11.66 -10.79
N LEU A 304 9.08 12.04 -11.33
CA LEU A 304 8.69 11.94 -12.73
C LEU A 304 8.43 13.35 -13.29
N THR A 305 8.52 13.49 -14.60
CA THR A 305 8.03 14.67 -15.34
C THR A 305 7.27 14.22 -16.58
N ASP A 306 6.20 14.94 -16.89
CA ASP A 306 5.35 14.83 -18.08
C ASP A 306 5.51 16.06 -19.00
N ASP A 307 6.44 16.98 -18.69
CA ASP A 307 6.70 18.18 -19.48
C ASP A 307 7.32 17.81 -20.83
N HIS A 308 6.62 18.13 -21.93
CA HIS A 308 7.10 17.92 -23.30
C HIS A 308 8.45 18.58 -23.60
N ASN A 309 8.84 19.61 -22.87
CA ASN A 309 10.17 20.23 -23.04
C ASN A 309 11.30 19.42 -22.38
N ASP A 310 10.95 18.58 -21.41
CA ASP A 310 11.87 17.70 -20.71
C ASP A 310 11.92 16.28 -21.32
N LEU A 311 11.02 15.97 -22.27
CA LEU A 311 10.97 14.72 -23.02
C LEU A 311 11.75 14.83 -24.35
N ASN A 312 12.56 13.83 -24.64
CA ASN A 312 13.32 13.70 -25.88
C ASN A 312 12.58 12.88 -26.94
N THR A 313 11.61 12.06 -26.54
CA THR A 313 10.81 11.18 -27.39
C THR A 313 9.30 11.46 -27.29
N ASP A 314 8.47 10.61 -27.89
CA ASP A 314 7.00 10.66 -27.83
C ASP A 314 6.40 9.92 -26.63
N LYS A 315 7.23 9.58 -25.64
CA LYS A 315 6.82 8.93 -24.39
C LYS A 315 6.05 9.88 -23.47
N ASP A 316 5.24 9.28 -22.60
CA ASP A 316 4.38 10.03 -21.68
C ASP A 316 5.16 10.64 -20.50
N TYR A 317 6.15 9.92 -19.98
CA TYR A 317 6.85 10.27 -18.74
C TYR A 317 8.35 10.11 -18.85
N ARG A 318 9.07 10.89 -18.04
CA ARG A 318 10.51 10.77 -17.80
C ARG A 318 10.84 10.69 -16.32
N VAL A 319 11.73 9.78 -15.94
CA VAL A 319 12.29 9.72 -14.59
C VAL A 319 13.31 10.85 -14.39
N VAL A 320 13.13 11.65 -13.35
CA VAL A 320 13.99 12.79 -13.03
C VAL A 320 15.06 12.38 -12.02
N TYR A 321 16.30 12.17 -12.45
CA TYR A 321 17.42 11.93 -11.54
C TYR A 321 18.75 12.50 -12.06
N SER A 322 19.72 12.66 -11.16
CA SER A 322 20.98 13.32 -11.48
C SER A 322 22.03 12.37 -12.08
N GLY A 323 22.26 12.50 -13.39
CA GLY A 323 23.41 11.93 -14.13
C GLY A 323 23.18 10.52 -14.69
N SER A 324 24.11 10.04 -15.52
CA SER A 324 24.07 8.72 -16.21
C SER A 324 24.40 7.53 -15.31
N ARG A 325 23.91 7.54 -14.06
CA ARG A 325 24.34 6.60 -13.00
C ARG A 325 23.53 5.29 -12.96
N GLY A 326 22.64 5.09 -13.93
CA GLY A 326 21.94 3.84 -14.16
C GLY A 326 20.87 3.51 -13.10
N PRO A 327 20.29 2.30 -13.18
CA PRO A 327 19.02 1.97 -12.50
C PRO A 327 19.04 2.10 -10.98
N ARG A 328 20.16 1.73 -10.34
CA ARG A 328 20.29 1.81 -8.87
C ARG A 328 20.26 3.24 -8.34
N HIS A 329 20.80 4.17 -9.11
CA HIS A 329 20.81 5.58 -8.72
C HIS A 329 19.43 6.21 -8.94
N ALA A 330 18.72 5.83 -10.00
CA ALA A 330 17.32 6.20 -10.22
C ALA A 330 16.44 5.75 -9.03
N ARG A 331 16.53 4.47 -8.62
CA ARG A 331 15.86 3.93 -7.42
C ARG A 331 16.15 4.75 -6.17
N SER A 332 17.43 4.98 -5.88
CA SER A 332 17.86 5.68 -4.66
C SER A 332 17.43 7.16 -4.63
N ALA A 333 17.07 7.74 -5.77
CA ALA A 333 16.61 9.12 -5.85
C ALA A 333 15.14 9.28 -5.43
N VAL A 334 14.31 8.25 -5.58
CA VAL A 334 12.85 8.29 -5.34
C VAL A 334 12.53 8.75 -3.92
N LYS A 335 12.94 7.98 -2.90
CA LYS A 335 12.67 8.33 -1.49
C LYS A 335 13.22 9.71 -1.11
N ARG A 336 14.44 10.04 -1.56
CA ARG A 336 15.05 11.35 -1.27
C ARG A 336 14.20 12.48 -1.84
N ARG A 337 13.85 12.40 -3.12
CA ARG A 337 13.04 13.41 -3.81
C ARG A 337 11.63 13.52 -3.23
N PHE A 338 11.03 12.41 -2.84
CA PHE A 338 9.74 12.40 -2.14
C PHE A 338 9.78 13.30 -0.90
N PHE A 339 10.70 13.05 0.04
CA PHE A 339 10.80 13.88 1.25
C PHE A 339 11.38 15.28 1.02
N GLU A 340 12.06 15.52 -0.10
CA GLU A 340 12.58 16.84 -0.46
C GLU A 340 11.51 17.75 -1.06
N ASN A 341 10.57 17.21 -1.87
CA ASN A 341 9.62 18.02 -2.65
C ASN A 341 8.16 17.88 -2.18
N MET A 342 7.75 16.71 -1.68
CA MET A 342 6.36 16.46 -1.28
C MET A 342 5.88 17.38 -0.13
N PRO A 343 6.71 17.79 0.86
CA PRO A 343 6.25 18.72 1.89
C PRO A 343 5.76 20.06 1.34
N ALA A 344 6.47 20.63 0.37
CA ALA A 344 6.09 21.88 -0.27
C ALA A 344 4.83 21.72 -1.13
N TYR A 345 4.71 20.60 -1.85
CA TYR A 345 3.50 20.27 -2.61
C TYR A 345 2.27 20.12 -1.69
N GLU A 346 2.37 19.33 -0.63
CA GLU A 346 1.29 19.12 0.34
C GLU A 346 0.89 20.41 1.07
N LYS A 347 1.86 21.29 1.35
CA LYS A 347 1.58 22.62 1.90
C LYS A 347 0.69 23.43 0.96
N GLY A 348 1.07 23.51 -0.33
CA GLY A 348 0.27 24.20 -1.35
C GLY A 348 -1.12 23.58 -1.51
N ARG A 349 -1.22 22.25 -1.58
CA ARG A 349 -2.49 21.53 -1.66
C ARG A 349 -3.40 21.82 -0.47
N ARG A 350 -2.89 21.71 0.76
CA ARG A 350 -3.64 22.00 2.00
C ARG A 350 -4.06 23.47 2.09
N ALA A 351 -3.22 24.40 1.62
CA ALA A 351 -3.57 25.82 1.53
C ALA A 351 -4.68 26.08 0.50
N PHE A 352 -4.62 25.43 -0.66
CA PHE A 352 -5.65 25.52 -1.69
C PHE A 352 -6.99 25.00 -1.19
N ASP A 353 -7.01 23.78 -0.63
CA ASP A 353 -8.21 23.16 -0.05
C ASP A 353 -8.84 24.07 1.02
N LEU A 354 -8.01 24.64 1.92
CA LEU A 354 -8.48 25.54 2.96
C LEU A 354 -9.03 26.86 2.43
N THR A 355 -8.43 27.39 1.36
CA THR A 355 -8.86 28.62 0.70
C THR A 355 -10.19 28.37 0.02
N LYS A 356 -10.28 27.32 -0.81
CA LYS A 356 -11.50 26.87 -1.46
C LYS A 356 -12.67 26.69 -0.49
N ASP A 357 -12.44 26.05 0.65
CA ASP A 357 -13.50 25.79 1.63
C ASP A 357 -14.03 27.06 2.33
N LYS A 358 -13.21 28.11 2.40
CA LYS A 358 -13.52 29.35 3.13
C LYS A 358 -13.81 30.54 2.23
N PHE A 359 -13.44 30.46 0.96
CA PHE A 359 -13.53 31.56 0.04
C PHE A 359 -15.00 31.88 -0.27
N GLU A 360 -15.38 33.13 -0.06
CA GLU A 360 -16.69 33.65 -0.44
C GLU A 360 -16.54 34.55 -1.68
N PRO A 361 -16.96 34.06 -2.87
CA PRO A 361 -16.97 34.88 -4.08
C PRO A 361 -17.89 36.09 -3.88
N GLU A 362 -17.50 37.24 -4.42
CA GLU A 362 -18.42 38.37 -4.45
C GLU A 362 -19.63 38.01 -5.31
N THR A 363 -20.82 38.00 -4.71
CA THR A 363 -22.05 37.82 -5.48
C THR A 363 -22.28 39.07 -6.31
N ASN A 364 -22.20 38.95 -7.63
CA ASN A 364 -22.63 40.03 -8.50
C ASN A 364 -24.13 40.29 -8.28
N LEU A 365 -24.49 41.52 -7.92
CA LEU A 365 -25.88 42.00 -7.84
C LEU A 365 -26.67 41.83 -9.18
N GLY A 366 -26.00 41.41 -10.26
CA GLY A 366 -26.58 41.10 -11.57
C GLY A 366 -27.14 39.68 -11.73
N ASP A 367 -26.85 38.74 -10.82
CA ASP A 367 -27.33 37.34 -10.94
C ASP A 367 -28.77 37.15 -10.43
N TYR A 368 -29.40 38.22 -9.94
CA TYR A 368 -30.81 38.27 -9.52
C TYR A 368 -31.74 39.02 -10.49
N GLN A 369 -31.38 39.18 -11.79
CA GLN A 369 -32.25 39.78 -12.81
C GLN A 369 -32.76 38.81 -13.88
#